data_AF-A0A8J5Z4F6-F1
#
_entry.id   AF-A0A8J5Z4F6-F1
#
_cell.length_a   1.000
_cell.length_b   1.000
_cell.length_c   1.000
_cell.angle_alpha   90.00
_cell.angle_beta   90.00
_cell.angle_gamma   90.00
#
_symmetry.space_group_name_H-M   'P 1'
#
loop_
_entity.id
_entity.type
_entity.pdbx_description
1 polymer ?
#
loop_
_entity_poly.entity_id
_entity_poly.type
_entity_poly.pdbx_seq_one_letter_code
_entity_poly.pdbx_strand_id
1 'polypeptide(L)'
;MVEMFAAENGLKGDPRLQAISNAIRVVPHFPKQGIMFQDITTLLLDHKAFKNTVDIFVDRYKDMDISVVAGVEARGFMFGPTIALAIGANDCLEMHVGSVEAGERAIVIDDLVATERVGAEVVECACVIGLREVKGQRRLNGKPLFILVEPREIDSC
;
A
#
# COMPACT_ATOMS: atom_id res chain seq x y z
N MET A 1 9.67 -14.26 -6.80
CA MET A 1 9.06 -14.55 -5.48
C MET A 1 7.99 -13.49 -5.18
N VAL A 2 6.98 -13.40 -6.05
CA VAL A 2 5.90 -12.38 -6.03
C VAL A 2 4.54 -13.07 -5.81
N GLU A 3 4.54 -14.39 -5.59
CA GLU A 3 3.41 -15.24 -5.97
C GLU A 3 2.28 -15.34 -4.94
N MET A 4 2.53 -15.17 -3.62
CA MET A 4 1.45 -15.40 -2.65
C MET A 4 0.43 -14.25 -2.63
N PHE A 5 0.85 -13.00 -2.41
CA PHE A 5 -0.11 -11.89 -2.36
C PHE A 5 -0.78 -11.59 -3.71
N ALA A 6 -0.04 -11.77 -4.81
CA ALA A 6 -0.57 -11.59 -6.16
C ALA A 6 -1.70 -12.57 -6.47
N ALA A 7 -1.56 -13.84 -6.05
CA ALA A 7 -2.56 -14.88 -6.30
C ALA A 7 -3.85 -14.66 -5.50
N GLU A 8 -3.73 -14.14 -4.28
CA GLU A 8 -4.88 -13.96 -3.38
C GLU A 8 -5.73 -12.75 -3.72
N ASN A 9 -5.15 -11.80 -4.47
CA ASN A 9 -5.74 -10.50 -4.79
C ASN A 9 -6.10 -10.32 -6.28
N GLY A 10 -6.08 -11.40 -7.07
CA GLY A 10 -6.44 -11.37 -8.50
C GLY A 10 -5.36 -10.79 -9.44
N LEU A 11 -4.15 -10.56 -8.93
CA LEU A 11 -3.01 -10.01 -9.69
C LEU A 11 -2.03 -11.10 -10.15
N LYS A 12 -2.43 -12.38 -10.11
CA LYS A 12 -1.55 -13.49 -10.46
C LYS A 12 -1.03 -13.34 -11.89
N GLY A 13 0.29 -13.27 -12.03
CA GLY A 13 0.93 -13.13 -13.34
C GLY A 13 0.93 -11.72 -13.91
N ASP A 14 0.49 -10.70 -13.15
CA ASP A 14 0.61 -9.31 -13.56
C ASP A 14 2.10 -8.91 -13.65
N PRO A 15 2.63 -8.58 -14.83
CA PRO A 15 4.05 -8.26 -15.01
C PRO A 15 4.47 -6.99 -14.28
N ARG A 16 3.52 -6.10 -13.95
CA ARG A 16 3.78 -4.86 -13.21
C ARG A 16 4.32 -5.15 -11.81
N LEU A 17 3.86 -6.21 -11.15
CA LEU A 17 4.27 -6.54 -9.78
C LEU A 17 5.76 -6.84 -9.66
N GLN A 18 6.32 -7.55 -10.64
CA GLN A 18 7.76 -7.83 -10.64
C GLN A 18 8.58 -6.55 -10.85
N ALA A 19 8.10 -5.64 -11.70
CA ALA A 19 8.75 -4.34 -11.90
C ALA A 19 8.70 -3.48 -10.63
N ILE A 20 7.55 -3.41 -9.96
CA ILE A 20 7.37 -2.71 -8.68
C ILE A 20 8.32 -3.29 -7.62
N SER A 21 8.32 -4.61 -7.44
CA SER A 21 9.19 -5.30 -6.48
C SER A 21 10.68 -5.00 -6.74
N ASN A 22 11.10 -5.03 -8.01
CA ASN A 22 12.49 -4.76 -8.39
C ASN A 22 12.92 -3.31 -8.13
N ALA A 23 12.01 -2.36 -8.26
CA ALA A 23 12.26 -0.93 -8.07
C ALA A 23 12.43 -0.54 -6.59
N ILE A 24 12.05 -1.40 -5.63
CA ILE A 24 12.15 -1.12 -4.19
C ILE A 24 13.51 -1.57 -3.65
N ARG A 25 14.39 -0.66 -3.27
CA ARG A 25 15.72 -1.01 -2.75
C ARG A 25 15.61 -1.67 -1.37
N VAL A 26 16.43 -2.70 -1.11
CA VAL A 26 16.59 -3.28 0.22
C VAL A 26 17.88 -2.76 0.84
N VAL A 27 17.80 -2.21 2.05
CA VAL A 27 18.95 -1.75 2.82
C VAL A 27 19.10 -2.66 4.05
N PRO A 28 20.14 -3.53 4.09
CA PRO A 28 20.33 -4.45 5.20
C PRO A 28 20.80 -3.71 6.45
N HIS A 29 20.37 -4.21 7.60
CA HIS A 29 20.79 -3.76 8.94
C HIS A 29 20.49 -2.29 9.24
N PHE A 30 19.43 -1.75 8.62
CA PHE A 30 18.96 -0.39 8.85
C PHE A 30 17.54 -0.40 9.43
N PRO A 31 17.22 0.48 10.41
CA PRO A 31 18.13 1.39 11.12
C PRO A 31 18.99 0.68 12.18
N LYS A 32 18.77 -0.64 12.39
CA LYS A 32 19.48 -1.47 13.35
C LYS A 32 19.80 -2.84 12.75
N GLN A 33 20.80 -3.50 13.31
CA GLN A 33 21.21 -4.86 12.95
C GLN A 33 20.00 -5.82 12.96
N GLY A 34 19.93 -6.69 11.94
CA GLY A 34 18.86 -7.67 11.77
C GLY A 34 17.59 -7.20 11.05
N ILE A 35 17.48 -5.91 10.70
CA ILE A 35 16.33 -5.37 9.96
C ILE A 35 16.67 -5.24 8.46
N MET A 36 15.78 -5.69 7.57
CA MET A 36 15.86 -5.44 6.13
C MET A 36 14.93 -4.27 5.76
N PHE A 37 15.48 -3.07 5.67
CA PHE A 37 14.70 -1.87 5.37
C PHE A 37 14.31 -1.84 3.89
N GLN A 38 13.00 -1.73 3.63
CA GLN A 38 12.46 -1.62 2.28
C GLN A 38 12.34 -0.14 1.92
N ASP A 39 13.28 0.34 1.13
CA ASP A 39 13.37 1.74 0.74
C ASP A 39 12.51 2.00 -0.52
N ILE A 40 11.33 2.56 -0.28
CA ILE A 40 10.36 2.93 -1.31
C ILE A 40 10.80 4.15 -2.14
N THR A 41 11.80 4.92 -1.70
CA THR A 41 12.21 6.14 -2.43
C THR A 41 12.74 5.82 -3.83
N THR A 42 13.34 4.65 -4.03
CA THR A 42 13.79 4.20 -5.36
C THR A 42 12.62 3.82 -6.27
N LEU A 43 11.52 3.30 -5.72
CA LEU A 43 10.28 3.08 -6.47
C LEU A 43 9.71 4.41 -6.97
N LEU A 44 9.71 5.43 -6.10
CA LEU A 44 9.17 6.75 -6.39
C LEU A 44 10.00 7.51 -7.45
N LEU A 45 11.32 7.25 -7.51
CA LEU A 45 12.21 7.81 -8.54
C LEU A 45 12.05 7.13 -9.91
N ASP A 46 11.53 5.90 -9.96
CA ASP A 46 11.17 5.22 -11.20
C ASP A 46 9.73 5.55 -11.59
N HIS A 47 9.57 6.54 -12.48
CA HIS A 47 8.26 7.00 -12.91
C HIS A 47 7.36 5.89 -13.51
N LYS A 48 7.93 4.83 -14.10
CA LYS A 48 7.15 3.71 -14.65
C LYS A 48 6.66 2.80 -13.54
N ALA A 49 7.53 2.46 -12.60
CA ALA A 49 7.17 1.60 -11.48
C ALA A 49 6.19 2.31 -10.53
N PHE A 50 6.37 3.61 -10.29
CA PHE A 50 5.40 4.42 -9.55
C PHE A 50 4.04 4.49 -10.27
N LYS A 51 4.02 4.76 -11.58
CA LYS A 51 2.77 4.74 -12.36
C LYS A 51 2.08 3.37 -12.27
N ASN A 52 2.81 2.27 -12.45
CA ASN A 52 2.25 0.92 -12.32
C ASN A 52 1.64 0.68 -10.94
N THR A 53 2.28 1.20 -9.88
CA THR A 53 1.79 1.09 -8.50
C THR A 53 0.43 1.79 -8.35
N VAL A 54 0.35 3.05 -8.80
CA VAL A 54 -0.89 3.85 -8.76
C VAL A 54 -1.98 3.21 -9.62
N ASP A 55 -1.65 2.81 -10.85
CA ASP A 55 -2.61 2.21 -11.79
C ASP A 55 -3.28 0.95 -11.19
N ILE A 56 -2.52 0.10 -10.48
CA ILE A 56 -3.11 -1.11 -9.86
C ILE A 56 -4.11 -0.74 -8.77
N PHE A 57 -3.81 0.25 -7.92
CA PHE A 57 -4.76 0.71 -6.91
C PHE A 57 -5.99 1.38 -7.55
N VAL A 58 -5.80 2.20 -8.57
CA VAL A 58 -6.91 2.83 -9.31
C VAL A 58 -7.81 1.77 -9.95
N ASP A 59 -7.23 0.79 -10.63
CA ASP A 59 -7.98 -0.31 -11.25
C ASP A 59 -8.80 -1.10 -10.23
N ARG A 60 -8.29 -1.23 -9.00
CA ARG A 60 -8.99 -1.90 -7.91
C ARG A 60 -10.16 -1.09 -7.38
N TYR A 61 -9.99 0.22 -7.19
CA TYR A 61 -10.92 1.03 -6.40
C TYR A 61 -11.89 1.90 -7.22
N LYS A 62 -11.65 2.11 -8.51
CA LYS A 62 -12.44 3.02 -9.36
C LYS A 62 -13.95 2.73 -9.41
N ASP A 63 -14.35 1.47 -9.24
CA ASP A 63 -15.76 1.04 -9.30
C ASP A 63 -16.31 0.67 -7.92
N MET A 64 -15.62 1.08 -6.85
CA MET A 64 -15.97 0.72 -5.46
C MET A 64 -16.64 1.85 -4.69
N ASP A 65 -17.05 2.96 -5.31
CA ASP A 65 -17.71 4.13 -4.69
C ASP A 65 -16.94 4.69 -3.47
N ILE A 66 -15.61 4.71 -3.54
CA ILE A 66 -14.75 5.27 -2.49
C ILE A 66 -14.94 6.79 -2.46
N SER A 67 -15.29 7.33 -1.29
CA SER A 67 -15.47 8.78 -1.12
C SER A 67 -14.20 9.48 -0.65
N VAL A 68 -13.33 8.75 0.08
CA VAL A 68 -12.10 9.29 0.65
C VAL A 68 -10.96 8.27 0.61
N VAL A 69 -9.75 8.75 0.31
CA VAL A 69 -8.51 7.98 0.43
C VAL A 69 -7.71 8.54 1.61
N ALA A 70 -7.52 7.74 2.64
CA ALA A 70 -6.78 8.10 3.84
C ALA A 70 -5.32 7.65 3.70
N GLY A 71 -4.42 8.57 3.35
CA GLY A 71 -2.98 8.30 3.31
C GLY A 71 -2.37 8.42 4.70
N VAL A 72 -1.72 7.38 5.21
CA VAL A 72 -1.11 7.41 6.56
C VAL A 72 0.22 8.18 6.55
N GLU A 73 0.42 9.07 7.52
CA GLU A 73 1.65 9.85 7.62
C GLU A 73 2.91 8.96 7.77
N ALA A 74 4.03 9.27 7.11
CA ALA A 74 4.22 10.29 6.08
C ALA A 74 4.20 9.69 4.67
N ARG A 75 4.47 8.38 4.54
CA ARG A 75 4.75 7.75 3.25
C ARG A 75 3.47 7.38 2.49
N GLY A 76 2.36 7.17 3.18
CA GLY A 76 1.04 7.06 2.56
C GLY A 76 0.66 8.30 1.75
N PHE A 77 1.17 9.49 2.11
CA PHE A 77 0.95 10.74 1.36
C PHE A 77 1.55 10.72 -0.05
N MET A 78 2.48 9.80 -0.34
CA MET A 78 3.06 9.65 -1.68
C MET A 78 2.07 8.98 -2.64
N PHE A 79 1.06 8.26 -2.14
CA PHE A 79 0.13 7.47 -2.94
C PHE A 79 -1.31 8.01 -2.84
N GLY A 80 -1.77 8.36 -1.63
CA GLY A 80 -3.15 8.79 -1.34
C GLY A 80 -3.70 9.83 -2.33
N PRO A 81 -3.05 11.01 -2.47
CA PRO A 81 -3.54 12.08 -3.34
C PRO A 81 -3.66 11.64 -4.81
N THR A 82 -2.72 10.82 -5.29
CA THR A 82 -2.72 10.37 -6.68
C THR A 82 -3.84 9.37 -6.97
N ILE A 83 -4.16 8.50 -6.00
CA ILE A 83 -5.26 7.53 -6.12
C ILE A 83 -6.60 8.26 -6.00
N ALA A 84 -6.74 9.13 -5.00
CA ALA A 84 -7.95 9.93 -4.77
C ALA A 84 -8.35 10.72 -6.02
N LEU A 85 -7.39 11.46 -6.57
CA LEU A 85 -7.59 12.25 -7.78
C LEU A 85 -8.03 11.38 -8.98
N ALA A 86 -7.42 10.20 -9.13
CA ALA A 86 -7.69 9.31 -10.26
C ALA A 86 -9.06 8.61 -10.19
N ILE A 87 -9.57 8.32 -8.99
CA ILE A 87 -10.88 7.67 -8.81
C ILE A 87 -12.02 8.67 -8.55
N GLY A 88 -11.72 9.97 -8.46
CA GLY A 88 -12.72 11.00 -8.17
C GLY A 88 -13.16 11.05 -6.71
N ALA A 89 -12.28 10.69 -5.78
CA ALA A 89 -12.49 10.75 -4.33
C ALA A 89 -11.77 11.95 -3.70
N ASN A 90 -12.11 12.27 -2.46
CA ASN A 90 -11.34 13.20 -1.65
C ASN A 90 -10.06 12.52 -1.14
N ASP A 91 -8.98 13.27 -1.01
CA ASP A 91 -7.79 12.83 -0.27
C ASP A 91 -7.89 13.32 1.18
N CYS A 92 -7.53 12.45 2.11
CA CYS A 92 -7.35 12.77 3.52
C CYS A 92 -5.91 12.43 3.91
N LEU A 93 -5.10 13.47 4.13
CA LEU A 93 -3.79 13.32 4.74
C LEU A 93 -3.97 13.04 6.23
N GLU A 94 -3.85 11.78 6.63
CA GLU A 94 -4.01 11.35 8.03
C GLU A 94 -2.80 11.76 8.87
N MET A 95 -2.84 13.00 9.36
CA MET A 95 -2.03 13.52 10.47
C MET A 95 -2.89 13.81 11.71
N HIS A 96 -4.21 13.96 11.54
CA HIS A 96 -5.14 14.40 12.60
C HIS A 96 -6.35 13.47 12.72
N VAL A 97 -6.54 12.93 13.92
CA VAL A 97 -7.74 12.16 14.30
C VAL A 97 -8.98 13.04 14.07
N GLY A 98 -9.91 12.58 13.22
CA GLY A 98 -11.20 13.23 12.97
C GLY A 98 -11.36 13.97 11.64
N SER A 99 -10.47 13.74 10.68
CA SER A 99 -10.54 14.37 9.34
C SER A 99 -11.54 13.69 8.39
N VAL A 100 -12.16 12.61 8.83
CA VAL A 100 -13.08 11.78 8.05
C VAL A 100 -14.46 11.81 8.71
N GLU A 101 -15.50 12.09 7.95
CA GLU A 101 -16.87 12.21 8.43
C GLU A 101 -17.54 10.84 8.58
N ALA A 102 -18.48 10.73 9.52
CA ALA A 102 -19.25 9.51 9.72
C ALA A 102 -20.10 9.20 8.48
N GLY A 103 -19.95 7.99 7.93
CA GLY A 103 -20.64 7.56 6.71
C GLY A 103 -19.80 7.68 5.44
N GLU A 104 -18.61 8.28 5.50
CA GLU A 104 -17.66 8.21 4.40
C GLU A 104 -17.10 6.79 4.24
N ARG A 105 -16.90 6.40 2.97
CA ARG A 105 -16.32 5.11 2.59
C ARG A 105 -14.87 5.31 2.23
N ALA A 106 -14.00 4.85 3.12
CA ALA A 106 -12.57 5.12 3.09
C ALA A 106 -11.76 3.88 2.67
N ILE A 107 -10.74 4.09 1.85
CA ILE A 107 -9.58 3.18 1.82
C ILE A 107 -8.44 3.80 2.63
N VAL A 108 -7.68 2.99 3.34
CA VAL A 108 -6.44 3.42 4.02
C VAL A 108 -5.25 2.96 3.18
N ILE A 109 -4.35 3.87 2.81
CA ILE A 109 -3.18 3.56 1.98
C ILE A 109 -1.88 3.92 2.72
N ASP A 110 -0.95 2.99 2.74
CA ASP A 110 0.41 3.20 3.26
C ASP A 110 1.45 2.37 2.47
N ASP A 111 2.72 2.71 2.58
CA ASP A 111 3.78 1.94 1.90
C ASP A 111 4.07 0.60 2.61
N LEU A 112 3.93 0.58 3.95
CA LEU A 112 3.97 -0.60 4.80
C LEU A 112 2.70 -0.71 5.65
N VAL A 113 2.40 -1.90 6.17
CA VAL A 113 1.19 -2.13 6.98
C VAL A 113 1.15 -1.22 8.22
N ALA A 114 0.10 -0.42 8.35
CA ALA A 114 -0.16 0.43 9.52
C ALA A 114 -1.44 0.06 10.28
N THR A 115 -1.51 0.45 11.55
CA THR A 115 -2.70 0.23 12.41
C THR A 115 -3.73 1.35 12.22
N GLU A 116 -5.01 0.98 12.07
CA GLU A 116 -6.09 1.94 11.85
C GLU A 116 -6.49 2.74 13.10
N ARG A 117 -6.85 4.01 12.90
CA ARG A 117 -7.57 4.86 13.86
C ARG A 117 -8.53 5.82 13.15
N VAL A 118 -9.58 5.31 12.50
CA VAL A 118 -10.52 6.13 11.71
C VAL A 118 -11.96 5.98 12.19
N GLY A 119 -12.74 7.07 12.18
CA GLY A 119 -14.18 7.11 12.47
C GLY A 119 -15.09 6.83 11.26
N ALA A 120 -14.52 6.41 10.13
CA ALA A 120 -15.19 6.18 8.86
C ALA A 120 -15.47 4.70 8.59
N GLU A 121 -16.28 4.40 7.57
CA GLU A 121 -16.41 3.04 7.06
C GLU A 121 -15.18 2.68 6.24
N VAL A 122 -14.22 2.01 6.89
CA VAL A 122 -13.06 1.49 6.20
C VAL A 122 -13.51 0.30 5.34
N VAL A 123 -13.41 0.50 4.03
CA VAL A 123 -13.68 -0.48 2.97
C VAL A 123 -12.53 -1.48 2.87
N GLU A 124 -11.29 -1.00 2.87
CA GLU A 124 -10.09 -1.84 2.78
C GLU A 124 -8.83 -1.10 3.24
N CYS A 125 -7.90 -1.83 3.87
CA CYS A 125 -6.53 -1.38 4.08
C CYS A 125 -5.66 -1.83 2.90
N ALA A 126 -4.92 -0.91 2.30
CA ALA A 126 -4.12 -1.12 1.12
C ALA A 126 -2.65 -0.78 1.41
N CYS A 127 -1.71 -1.64 1.01
CA CYS A 127 -0.29 -1.30 1.11
C CYS A 127 0.54 -1.77 -0.08
N VAL A 128 1.64 -1.06 -0.32
CA VAL A 128 2.59 -1.45 -1.39
C VAL A 128 3.33 -2.72 -0.98
N ILE A 129 3.90 -2.74 0.23
CA ILE A 129 4.70 -3.87 0.72
C ILE A 129 4.03 -4.49 1.95
N GLY A 130 3.79 -5.80 1.90
CA GLY A 130 3.28 -6.56 3.04
C GLY A 130 4.41 -6.98 3.97
N LEU A 131 4.29 -6.74 5.26
CA LEU A 131 5.26 -7.28 6.23
C LEU A 131 5.06 -8.79 6.44
N ARG A 132 6.10 -9.47 6.94
CA ARG A 132 6.07 -10.93 7.14
C ARG A 132 4.97 -11.36 8.13
N GLU A 133 4.67 -10.52 9.11
CA GLU A 133 3.65 -10.73 10.13
C GLU A 133 2.25 -10.83 9.52
N VAL A 134 2.02 -10.16 8.38
CA VAL A 134 0.75 -10.22 7.64
C VAL A 134 0.79 -11.21 6.46
N LYS A 135 1.84 -12.03 6.35
CA LYS A 135 1.94 -13.00 5.26
C LYS A 135 0.79 -14.02 5.31
N GLY A 136 0.02 -14.08 4.22
CA GLY A 136 -1.20 -14.90 4.11
C GLY A 136 -2.42 -14.33 4.86
N GLN A 137 -2.31 -13.12 5.43
CA GLN A 137 -3.47 -12.44 6.00
C GLN A 137 -4.26 -11.74 4.90
N ARG A 138 -5.58 -11.97 4.89
CA ARG A 138 -6.55 -11.25 4.03
C ARG A 138 -7.21 -10.09 4.75
N ARG A 139 -6.91 -9.92 6.04
CA ARG A 139 -7.53 -8.91 6.88
C ARG A 139 -6.53 -8.33 7.87
N LEU A 140 -6.66 -7.04 8.14
CA LEU A 140 -5.95 -6.33 9.19
C LEU A 140 -6.98 -5.76 10.17
N ASN A 141 -6.89 -6.10 11.45
CA ASN A 141 -7.86 -5.66 12.48
C ASN A 141 -9.33 -5.90 12.10
N GLY A 142 -9.60 -6.99 11.38
CA GLY A 142 -10.94 -7.32 10.92
C GLY A 142 -11.40 -6.59 9.66
N LYS A 143 -10.59 -5.74 9.03
CA LYS A 143 -10.87 -5.12 7.71
C LYS A 143 -10.16 -5.86 6.58
N PRO A 144 -10.68 -5.88 5.35
CA PRO A 144 -9.96 -6.42 4.19
C PRO A 144 -8.57 -5.81 4.03
N LEU A 145 -7.62 -6.59 3.54
CA LEU A 145 -6.22 -6.17 3.33
C LEU A 145 -5.79 -6.50 1.90
N PHE A 146 -5.33 -5.48 1.17
CA PHE A 146 -4.80 -5.61 -0.19
C PHE A 146 -3.33 -5.19 -0.25
N ILE A 147 -2.49 -6.06 -0.80
CA ILE A 147 -1.02 -5.91 -0.81
C ILE A 147 -0.49 -6.15 -2.21
N LEU A 148 0.42 -5.29 -2.69
CA LEU A 148 1.02 -5.44 -4.01
C LEU A 148 2.20 -6.43 -4.03
N VAL A 149 3.18 -6.26 -3.15
CA VAL A 149 4.42 -7.06 -3.18
C VAL A 149 4.86 -7.57 -1.81
N GLU A 150 5.58 -8.69 -1.82
CA GLU A 150 6.30 -9.22 -0.66
C GLU A 150 7.58 -8.41 -0.38
N PRO A 151 8.03 -8.34 0.89
CA PRO A 151 9.27 -7.67 1.22
C PRO A 151 10.42 -8.51 0.68
N ARG A 152 11.44 -7.84 0.13
CA ARG A 152 12.61 -8.53 -0.42
C ARG A 152 13.67 -8.72 0.65
N GLU A 153 14.30 -9.88 0.60
CA GLU A 153 15.44 -10.22 1.43
C GLU A 153 16.71 -10.20 0.57
N ILE A 154 17.82 -9.82 1.19
CA ILE A 154 19.14 -10.07 0.63
C ILE A 154 19.72 -11.19 1.48
N ASP A 155 20.02 -12.33 0.87
CA ASP A 155 20.80 -13.37 1.54
C ASP A 155 22.15 -12.74 1.90
N SER A 156 22.42 -12.63 3.21
CA SER A 156 23.75 -12.26 3.69
C SER A 156 24.72 -13.37 3.28
N CYS A 157 25.54 -13.13 2.26
CA CYS A 157 26.77 -13.89 2.07
C CYS A 157 27.67 -13.78 3.30
#